data_AF-A0A2V1GXV7-F1
#
_entry.id   AF-A0A2V1GXV7-F1
#
_cell.length_a   1.000
_cell.length_b   1.000
_cell.length_c   1.000
_cell.angle_alpha   90.00
_cell.angle_beta   90.00
_cell.angle_gamma   90.00
#
_symmetry.space_group_name_H-M   'P 1'
#
loop_
_entity.id
_entity.type
_entity.pdbx_description
1 polymer ?
#
loop_
_entity_poly.entity_id
_entity_poly.type
_entity_poly.pdbx_seq_one_letter_code
_entity_poly.pdbx_strand_id
1 'polypeptide(L)'
;MSQLDTTTTSKRALWLFLPVVLNFVIIAAHFLRSGTLWMSALLLACPLMLLIRHWLAARFIQLMLLLISFDWLLTTAYIVNERISFGSPWQRAAMILVGVALFCFLSCFVFINRSLKARYGLGRS
;
A
#
# COMPACT_ATOMS: atom_id res chain seq x y z
N MET A 1 -34.66 -8.93 -10.45
CA MET A 1 -33.44 -9.36 -9.73
C MET A 1 -32.21 -8.94 -10.54
N SER A 2 -31.85 -7.64 -10.56
CA SER A 2 -30.79 -7.12 -11.48
C SER A 2 -30.09 -5.82 -11.01
N GLN A 3 -30.70 -4.98 -10.16
CA GLN A 3 -30.13 -3.70 -9.70
C GLN A 3 -29.40 -3.77 -8.34
N LEU A 4 -29.63 -4.82 -7.53
CA LEU A 4 -29.05 -4.93 -6.19
C LEU A 4 -27.60 -5.47 -6.18
N ASP A 5 -27.17 -6.18 -7.23
CA ASP A 5 -25.83 -6.80 -7.27
C ASP A 5 -24.72 -5.87 -7.78
N THR A 6 -25.05 -4.89 -8.63
CA THR A 6 -24.05 -3.99 -9.21
C THR A 6 -23.53 -2.97 -8.19
N THR A 7 -24.42 -2.45 -7.35
CA THR A 7 -24.10 -1.43 -6.33
C THR A 7 -23.27 -2.01 -5.17
N THR A 8 -23.59 -3.22 -4.73
CA THR A 8 -22.87 -3.92 -3.65
C THR A 8 -21.45 -4.31 -4.08
N THR A 9 -21.28 -4.76 -5.33
CA THR A 9 -19.97 -5.12 -5.90
C THR A 9 -19.07 -3.90 -6.03
N SER A 10 -19.63 -2.75 -6.44
CA SER A 10 -18.86 -1.51 -6.59
C SER A 10 -18.43 -0.92 -5.23
N LYS A 11 -19.33 -0.91 -4.24
CA LYS A 11 -18.99 -0.49 -2.87
C LYS A 11 -17.87 -1.37 -2.28
N ARG A 12 -17.95 -2.69 -2.42
CA ARG A 12 -16.91 -3.62 -1.95
C ARG A 12 -15.55 -3.33 -2.59
N ALA A 13 -15.51 -3.06 -3.89
CA ALA A 13 -14.27 -2.70 -4.57
C ALA A 13 -13.67 -1.38 -4.03
N LEU A 14 -14.48 -0.37 -3.74
CA LEU A 14 -14.03 0.89 -3.12
C LEU A 14 -13.40 0.65 -1.75
N TRP A 15 -14.04 -0.14 -0.88
CA TRP A 15 -13.49 -0.47 0.44
C TRP A 15 -12.16 -1.23 0.34
N LEU A 16 -11.99 -2.07 -0.68
CA LEU A 16 -10.74 -2.78 -0.94
C LEU A 16 -9.62 -1.85 -1.44
N PHE A 17 -9.93 -0.77 -2.15
CA PHE A 17 -8.91 0.19 -2.58
C PHE A 17 -8.41 1.10 -1.46
N LEU A 18 -9.21 1.31 -0.42
CA LEU A 18 -8.86 2.17 0.72
C LEU A 18 -7.49 1.83 1.33
N PRO A 19 -7.19 0.58 1.74
CA PRO A 19 -5.87 0.25 2.31
C PRO A 19 -4.73 0.49 1.31
N VAL A 20 -4.95 0.26 0.01
CA VAL A 20 -3.92 0.51 -1.02
C VAL A 20 -3.61 2.00 -1.13
N VAL A 21 -4.64 2.84 -1.26
CA VAL A 21 -4.47 4.30 -1.35
C VAL A 21 -3.81 4.85 -0.10
N LEU A 22 -4.22 4.39 1.09
CA LEU A 22 -3.61 4.82 2.36
C LEU A 22 -2.11 4.52 2.41
N ASN A 23 -1.66 3.34 1.95
CA ASN A 23 -0.23 3.03 1.92
C ASN A 23 0.55 3.99 1.04
N PHE A 24 0.03 4.33 -0.15
CA PHE A 24 0.67 5.31 -1.04
C PHE A 24 0.72 6.72 -0.44
N VAL A 25 -0.34 7.14 0.25
CA VAL A 25 -0.36 8.43 0.96
C VAL A 25 0.67 8.46 2.09
N ILE A 26 0.74 7.40 2.90
CA ILE A 26 1.68 7.30 4.03
C ILE A 26 3.14 7.35 3.54
N ILE A 27 3.49 6.59 2.50
CA ILE A 27 4.86 6.61 1.96
C ILE A 27 5.16 7.93 1.24
N ALA A 28 4.20 8.55 0.54
CA ALA A 28 4.40 9.86 -0.07
C ALA A 28 4.66 10.93 0.99
N ALA A 29 3.94 10.90 2.12
CA ALA A 29 4.19 11.80 3.24
C ALA A 29 5.57 11.59 3.88
N HIS A 30 6.06 10.34 3.93
CA HIS A 30 7.42 10.02 4.36
C HIS A 30 8.47 10.67 3.46
N PHE A 31 8.37 10.50 2.14
CA PHE A 31 9.27 11.14 1.18
C PHE A 31 9.15 12.67 1.17
N LEU A 32 7.97 13.20 1.46
CA LEU A 32 7.77 14.65 1.58
C LEU A 32 8.54 15.19 2.79
N ARG A 33 8.49 14.45 3.91
CA ARG A 33 9.24 14.76 5.12
C ARG A 33 10.76 14.63 4.93
N SER A 34 11.22 13.70 4.10
CA SER A 34 12.64 13.56 3.75
C SER A 34 13.15 14.62 2.76
N GLY A 35 12.27 15.53 2.27
CA GLY A 35 12.61 16.57 1.31
C GLY A 35 12.54 16.15 -0.16
N THR A 36 12.09 14.94 -0.46
CA THR A 36 12.10 14.36 -1.80
C THR A 36 10.73 14.54 -2.50
N LEU A 37 10.45 15.78 -2.91
CA LEU A 37 9.15 16.18 -3.48
C LEU A 37 8.74 15.36 -4.72
N TRP A 38 9.68 15.11 -5.64
CA TRP A 38 9.39 14.39 -6.89
C TRP A 38 8.93 12.95 -6.63
N MET A 39 9.55 12.25 -5.67
CA MET A 39 9.18 10.88 -5.30
C MET A 39 7.80 10.86 -4.64
N SER A 40 7.51 11.87 -3.81
CA SER A 40 6.21 12.03 -3.14
C SER A 40 5.09 12.20 -4.15
N ALA A 41 5.27 13.07 -5.15
CA ALA A 41 4.30 13.28 -6.22
C ALA A 41 4.09 12.02 -7.07
N LEU A 42 5.17 11.31 -7.41
CA LEU A 42 5.11 10.05 -8.15
C LEU A 42 4.30 8.98 -7.40
N LEU A 43 4.60 8.78 -6.12
CA LEU A 43 3.91 7.80 -5.27
C LEU A 43 2.43 8.15 -5.08
N LEU A 44 2.08 9.44 -5.02
CA LEU A 44 0.70 9.89 -4.94
C LEU A 44 -0.07 9.68 -6.25
N ALA A 45 0.62 9.68 -7.40
CA ALA A 45 0.03 9.39 -8.70
C ALA A 45 -0.18 7.88 -8.94
N CYS A 46 0.66 7.01 -8.37
CA CYS A 46 0.55 5.55 -8.52
C CYS A 46 -0.86 4.96 -8.28
N PRO A 47 -1.61 5.31 -7.22
CA PRO A 47 -2.95 4.75 -7.00
C PRO A 47 -3.96 5.09 -8.11
N LEU A 48 -3.70 6.08 -8.97
CA LEU A 48 -4.54 6.34 -10.14
C LEU A 48 -4.55 5.17 -11.13
N MET A 49 -3.50 4.33 -11.14
CA MET A 49 -3.46 3.11 -11.94
C MET A 49 -4.55 2.10 -11.54
N LEU A 50 -5.15 2.22 -10.35
CA LEU A 50 -6.31 1.41 -9.96
C LEU A 50 -7.53 1.67 -10.85
N LEU A 51 -7.60 2.81 -11.53
CA LEU A 51 -8.65 3.11 -12.50
C LEU A 51 -8.49 2.30 -13.79
N ILE A 52 -7.27 1.88 -14.12
CA ILE A 52 -6.94 1.08 -15.29
C ILE A 52 -7.29 -0.38 -15.00
N ARG A 53 -8.34 -0.91 -15.65
CA ARG A 53 -8.83 -2.28 -15.46
C ARG A 53 -7.98 -3.32 -16.19
N HIS A 54 -6.67 -3.31 -15.98
CA HIS A 54 -5.70 -4.19 -16.64
C HIS A 54 -4.86 -4.99 -15.63
N TRP A 55 -4.57 -6.26 -15.94
CA TRP A 55 -3.84 -7.14 -15.04
C TRP A 55 -2.44 -6.63 -14.68
N LEU A 56 -1.74 -6.01 -15.64
CA LEU A 56 -0.43 -5.38 -15.38
C LEU A 56 -0.52 -4.25 -14.35
N ALA A 57 -1.58 -3.46 -14.35
CA ALA A 57 -1.74 -2.38 -13.38
C ALA A 57 -1.88 -2.94 -11.96
N ALA A 58 -2.65 -4.01 -11.79
CA ALA A 58 -2.76 -4.70 -10.50
C ALA A 58 -1.41 -5.31 -10.05
N ARG A 59 -0.66 -5.96 -10.96
CA ARG A 59 0.66 -6.53 -10.64
C ARG A 59 1.68 -5.44 -10.29
N PHE A 60 1.69 -4.33 -11.01
CA PHE A 60 2.55 -3.19 -10.71
C PHE A 60 2.26 -2.63 -9.30
N ILE A 61 0.99 -2.42 -8.96
CA ILE A 61 0.60 -1.95 -7.63
C ILE A 61 0.99 -2.96 -6.54
N GLN A 62 0.83 -4.26 -6.77
CA GLN A 62 1.29 -5.29 -5.82
C GLN A 62 2.80 -5.22 -5.60
N LEU A 63 3.59 -5.09 -6.67
CA LEU A 63 5.04 -4.94 -6.56
C LEU A 63 5.42 -3.67 -5.79
N MET A 64 4.76 -2.55 -6.07
CA MET A 64 4.99 -1.29 -5.34
C MET A 64 4.66 -1.43 -3.85
N LEU A 65 3.54 -2.05 -3.49
CA LEU A 65 3.18 -2.29 -2.09
C LEU A 65 4.19 -3.19 -1.35
N LEU A 66 4.76 -4.19 -2.04
CA LEU A 66 5.84 -5.00 -1.49
C LEU A 66 7.12 -4.19 -1.28
N LEU A 67 7.50 -3.33 -2.24
CA LEU A 67 8.65 -2.45 -2.10
C LEU A 67 8.45 -1.44 -0.95
N ILE A 68 7.25 -0.85 -0.84
CA ILE A 68 6.90 0.04 0.27
C ILE A 68 6.99 -0.70 1.61
N SER A 69 6.49 -1.94 1.68
CA SER A 69 6.61 -2.76 2.88
C SER A 69 8.07 -2.99 3.27
N PHE A 70 8.94 -3.24 2.29
CA PHE A 70 10.37 -3.43 2.53
C PHE A 70 11.06 -2.15 2.97
N ASP A 71 10.71 -1.01 2.37
CA ASP A 71 11.19 0.31 2.75
C ASP A 71 10.86 0.64 4.21
N TRP A 72 9.66 0.27 4.68
CA TRP A 72 9.29 0.43 6.09
C TRP A 72 10.13 -0.44 7.02
N LEU A 73 10.52 -1.65 6.62
CA LEU A 73 11.42 -2.49 7.42
C LEU A 73 12.83 -1.88 7.51
N LEU A 74 13.36 -1.34 6.40
CA LEU A 74 14.65 -0.65 6.39
C LEU A 74 14.62 0.62 7.25
N THR A 75 13.58 1.44 7.08
CA THR A 75 13.33 2.64 7.89
C THR A 75 13.20 2.29 9.38
N THR A 76 12.53 1.19 9.71
CA THR A 76 12.44 0.69 11.09
C THR A 76 13.82 0.39 11.65
N ALA A 77 14.64 -0.38 10.91
CA ALA A 77 15.98 -0.75 11.36
C ALA A 77 16.86 0.49 11.56
N TYR A 78 16.78 1.47 10.66
CA TYR A 78 17.48 2.74 10.78
C TYR A 78 17.09 3.51 12.05
N ILE A 79 15.78 3.75 12.26
CA ILE A 79 15.27 4.50 13.42
C ILE A 79 15.56 3.78 14.74
N VAL A 80 15.45 2.45 14.76
CA VAL A 80 15.74 1.67 15.97
C VAL A 80 17.22 1.77 16.33
N ASN A 81 18.12 1.60 15.36
CA ASN A 81 19.56 1.72 15.58
C ASN A 81 19.93 3.13 16.08
N GLU A 82 19.41 4.17 15.43
CA GLU A 82 19.62 5.56 15.84
C GLU A 82 19.19 5.77 17.31
N ARG A 83 17.98 5.30 17.67
CA ARG A 83 17.47 5.45 19.04
C ARG A 83 18.27 4.68 20.08
N ILE A 84 18.75 3.49 19.75
CA ILE A 84 19.62 2.70 20.63
C ILE A 84 20.93 3.46 20.87
N SER A 85 21.54 4.03 19.83
CA SER A 85 22.77 4.84 19.96
C SER A 85 22.58 6.08 20.84
N PHE A 86 21.39 6.69 20.82
CA PHE A 86 21.04 7.83 21.69
C PHE A 86 20.45 7.42 23.05
N GLY A 87 20.45 6.14 23.42
CA GLY A 87 19.88 5.65 24.69
C GLY A 87 18.37 5.93 24.85
N SER A 88 17.67 6.18 23.75
CA SER A 88 16.27 6.56 23.73
C SER A 88 15.34 5.34 23.65
N PRO A 89 14.10 5.42 24.16
CA PRO A 89 13.12 4.35 23.99
C PRO A 89 12.82 4.07 22.51
N TRP A 90 13.07 2.85 22.06
CA TRP A 90 12.94 2.42 20.66
C TRP A 90 11.79 1.44 20.43
N GLN A 91 11.35 0.73 21.48
CA GLN A 91 10.35 -0.35 21.39
C GLN A 91 9.03 0.16 20.80
N ARG A 92 8.59 1.35 21.23
CA ARG A 92 7.36 1.99 20.72
C ARG A 92 7.46 2.28 19.22
N ALA A 93 8.58 2.83 18.77
CA ALA A 93 8.82 3.13 17.36
C ALA A 93 8.88 1.84 16.52
N ALA A 94 9.58 0.81 17.02
CA ALA A 94 9.66 -0.49 16.36
C ALA A 94 8.28 -1.12 16.17
N MET A 95 7.46 -1.19 17.23
CA MET A 95 6.12 -1.78 17.15
C MET A 95 5.23 -1.06 16.12
N ILE A 96 5.26 0.28 16.11
CA ILE A 96 4.46 1.07 15.16
C ILE A 96 4.93 0.81 13.73
N LEU A 97 6.22 0.94 13.46
CA LEU A 97 6.75 0.88 12.09
C LEU A 97 6.71 -0.55 11.51
N VAL A 98 6.94 -1.58 12.33
CA VAL A 98 6.69 -2.97 11.92
C VAL A 98 5.21 -3.19 11.64
N GLY A 99 4.31 -2.61 12.45
CA GLY A 99 2.87 -2.64 12.20
C GLY A 99 2.50 -2.01 10.85
N VAL A 100 3.11 -0.86 10.51
CA VAL A 100 2.94 -0.21 9.20
C VAL A 100 3.46 -1.09 8.06
N ALA A 101 4.64 -1.71 8.22
CA ALA A 101 5.19 -2.63 7.24
C ALA A 101 4.25 -3.84 7.00
N LEU A 102 3.74 -4.45 8.06
CA LEU A 102 2.78 -5.54 7.97
C LEU A 102 1.48 -5.11 7.29
N PHE A 103 0.97 -3.91 7.60
CA PHE A 103 -0.20 -3.36 6.94
C PHE A 103 0.02 -3.16 5.42
N CYS A 104 1.19 -2.67 5.01
CA CYS A 104 1.59 -2.57 3.60
C CYS A 104 1.58 -3.95 2.94
N PHE A 105 2.23 -4.93 3.58
CA PHE A 105 2.33 -6.30 3.08
C PHE A 105 0.96 -6.97 2.91
N LEU A 106 0.09 -6.87 3.91
CA LEU A 106 -1.26 -7.43 3.87
C LEU A 106 -2.12 -6.76 2.79
N SER A 107 -1.88 -5.48 2.49
CA SER A 107 -2.59 -4.76 1.43
C SER A 107 -2.30 -5.32 0.03
N CYS A 108 -1.16 -6.02 -0.18
CA CYS A 108 -0.89 -6.73 -1.43
C CYS A 108 -1.91 -7.85 -1.73
N PHE A 109 -2.45 -8.47 -0.67
CA PHE A 109 -3.36 -9.62 -0.77
C PHE A 109 -4.79 -9.19 -1.15
N VAL A 110 -5.09 -7.90 -1.14
CA VAL A 110 -6.38 -7.35 -1.57
C VAL A 110 -6.74 -7.82 -2.99
N PHE A 111 -5.78 -7.86 -3.92
CA PHE A 111 -5.99 -8.30 -5.30
C PHE A 111 -6.24 -9.81 -5.45
N ILE A 112 -6.09 -10.60 -4.39
CA ILE A 112 -6.46 -12.02 -4.40
C ILE A 112 -7.99 -12.19 -4.34
N ASN A 113 -8.71 -11.17 -3.87
CA ASN A 113 -10.17 -11.19 -3.76
C ASN A 113 -10.84 -11.42 -5.13
N ARG A 114 -11.86 -12.30 -5.18
CA ARG A 114 -12.58 -12.65 -6.42
C ARG A 114 -13.14 -11.43 -7.16
N SER A 115 -13.60 -10.41 -6.45
CA SER A 115 -14.12 -9.17 -7.07
C SER A 115 -13.04 -8.40 -7.83
N LEU A 116 -11.82 -8.33 -7.30
CA LEU A 116 -10.70 -7.66 -7.96
C LEU A 116 -10.06 -8.55 -9.03
N LYS A 117 -9.96 -9.86 -8.81
CA LYS A 117 -9.54 -10.80 -9.85
C LYS A 117 -10.41 -10.71 -11.11
N ALA A 118 -11.73 -10.64 -10.95
CA ALA A 118 -12.65 -10.45 -12.06
C ALA A 118 -12.48 -9.07 -12.74
N ARG A 119 -12.31 -8.00 -11.94
CA ARG A 119 -12.15 -6.63 -12.45
C ARG A 119 -10.86 -6.42 -13.25
N TYR A 120 -9.76 -7.04 -12.83
CA TYR A 120 -8.44 -6.87 -13.46
C TYR A 120 -8.04 -8.03 -14.37
N GLY A 121 -8.86 -9.08 -14.49
CA GLY A 121 -8.57 -10.24 -15.36
C GLY A 121 -7.43 -11.14 -14.86
N LEU A 122 -7.12 -11.14 -13.55
CA LEU A 122 -5.97 -11.84 -12.96
C LEU A 122 -6.03 -13.38 -12.99
N GLY A 123 -7.07 -13.98 -13.58
CA GLY A 123 -7.26 -15.43 -13.71
C GLY A 123 -7.27 -15.95 -15.16
N ARG A 124 -6.94 -15.10 -16.13
CA ARG A 124 -6.76 -15.48 -17.55
C ARG A 124 -5.28 -15.32 -17.88
N SER A 125 -4.48 -16.30 -17.50
CA SER A 125 -3.07 -16.45 -17.91
C SER A 125 -2.88 -17.86 -18.42
#